data_AF-E3LEF5-F1
#
_entry.id   AF-E3LEF5-F1
#
_cell.length_a   1.000
_cell.length_b   1.000
_cell.length_c   1.000
_cell.angle_alpha   90.00
_cell.angle_beta   90.00
_cell.angle_gamma   90.00
#
_symmetry.space_group_name_H-M   'P 1'
#
loop_
_entity.id
_entity.type
_entity.pdbx_description
1 polymer ?
#
loop_
_entity_poly.entity_id
_entity_poly.type
_entity_poly.pdbx_seq_one_letter_code
_entity_poly.pdbx_strand_id
1 'polypeptide(L)'
;MMLQHRTVLQNFTLAISVFFLLLVKPTSGINCYECTSSQGSECVYSATSCQYGLFGCVKIAILSGGVDKMGMFVDRERSIISMIRGCAIVPFGGVDMCEQTTLFGTRVLKCTCFNDYCNSSSSQLVPTILLTFLVAHTLLFLFG
;
A
#
# COMPACT_ATOMS: atom_id res chain seq x y z
N MET A 1 30.43 -43.93 8.89
CA MET A 1 28.97 -44.08 8.69
C MET A 1 28.10 -43.03 9.40
N MET A 2 28.53 -42.36 10.49
CA MET A 2 27.72 -41.31 11.14
C MET A 2 27.47 -40.03 10.30
N LEU A 3 28.40 -39.66 9.40
CA LEU A 3 28.25 -38.47 8.53
C LEU A 3 27.12 -38.63 7.50
N GLN A 4 26.93 -39.84 6.96
CA GLN A 4 25.87 -40.16 5.98
C GLN A 4 24.46 -40.00 6.58
N HIS A 5 24.31 -40.29 7.88
CA HIS A 5 23.02 -40.25 8.55
C HIS A 5 22.59 -38.82 8.93
N ARG A 6 23.56 -37.93 9.18
CA ARG A 6 23.31 -36.49 9.41
C ARG A 6 22.87 -35.77 8.14
N THR A 7 23.49 -36.07 6.99
CA THR A 7 23.14 -35.45 5.71
C THR A 7 21.75 -35.86 5.23
N VAL A 8 21.36 -37.13 5.42
CA VAL A 8 20.02 -37.61 5.08
C VAL A 8 18.94 -36.96 5.95
N LEU A 9 19.17 -36.83 7.26
CA LEU A 9 18.22 -36.18 8.17
C LEU A 9 18.08 -34.68 7.86
N GLN A 10 19.20 -34.01 7.52
CA GLN A 10 19.22 -32.59 7.14
C GLN A 10 18.50 -32.33 5.81
N ASN A 11 18.65 -33.22 4.83
CA ASN A 11 17.92 -33.12 3.56
C ASN A 11 16.42 -33.35 3.75
N PHE A 12 16.02 -34.23 4.68
CA PHE A 12 14.63 -34.48 5.02
C PHE A 12 13.98 -33.26 5.71
N THR A 13 14.66 -32.64 6.66
CA THR A 13 14.15 -31.42 7.32
C THR A 13 14.05 -30.24 6.36
N LEU A 14 14.99 -30.10 5.41
CA LEU A 14 14.93 -29.11 4.34
C LEU A 14 13.77 -29.38 3.35
N ALA A 15 13.53 -30.63 2.98
CA ALA A 15 12.41 -30.98 2.11
C ALA A 15 11.05 -30.67 2.77
N ILE A 16 10.93 -30.95 4.08
CA ILE A 16 9.73 -30.65 4.86
C ILE A 16 9.52 -29.14 4.97
N SER A 17 10.57 -28.35 5.25
CA SER A 17 10.44 -26.89 5.37
C SER A 17 10.06 -26.23 4.04
N VAL A 18 10.62 -26.69 2.92
CA VAL A 18 10.23 -26.22 1.57
C VAL A 18 8.79 -26.60 1.23
N PHE A 19 8.34 -27.80 1.60
CA PHE A 19 6.96 -28.23 1.42
C PHE A 19 5.97 -27.37 2.22
N PHE A 20 6.29 -27.03 3.47
CA PHE A 20 5.49 -26.10 4.27
C PHE A 20 5.46 -24.69 3.69
N LEU A 21 6.57 -24.18 3.15
CA LEU A 21 6.63 -22.88 2.47
C LEU A 21 5.78 -22.85 1.19
N LEU A 22 5.68 -23.96 0.47
CA LEU A 22 4.82 -24.10 -0.72
C LEU A 22 3.32 -24.21 -0.38
N LEU A 23 2.99 -24.68 0.82
CA LEU A 23 1.62 -24.80 1.33
C LEU A 23 1.05 -23.49 1.86
N VAL A 24 1.92 -22.55 2.28
CA VAL A 24 1.49 -21.20 2.65
C VAL A 24 1.12 -20.46 1.37
N LYS A 25 -0.18 -20.45 1.04
CA LYS A 25 -0.71 -19.53 0.03
C LYS A 25 -0.36 -18.11 0.50
N PRO A 26 0.29 -17.27 -0.32
CA PRO A 26 0.37 -15.86 0.00
C PRO A 26 -1.06 -15.36 0.08
N THR A 27 -1.50 -14.97 1.29
CA THR A 27 -2.70 -14.16 1.41
C THR A 27 -2.37 -12.87 0.69
N SER A 28 -2.83 -12.73 -0.56
CA SER A 28 -2.78 -11.45 -1.24
C SER A 28 -3.70 -10.52 -0.45
N GLY A 29 -3.08 -9.61 0.26
CA GLY A 29 -3.73 -8.48 0.91
C GLY A 29 -3.13 -7.22 0.32
N ILE A 30 -3.96 -6.19 0.14
CA ILE A 30 -3.48 -4.87 -0.20
C ILE A 30 -3.27 -4.08 1.09
N ASN A 31 -2.10 -3.49 1.26
CA ASN A 31 -1.80 -2.65 2.41
C ASN A 31 -2.10 -1.19 2.08
N CYS A 32 -2.88 -0.54 2.92
CA CYS A 32 -3.29 0.86 2.72
C CYS A 32 -2.99 1.67 3.98
N TYR A 33 -2.80 2.98 3.82
CA TYR A 33 -2.80 3.88 4.96
C TYR A 33 -4.22 4.11 5.45
N GLU A 34 -4.43 3.95 6.74
CA GLU A 34 -5.67 4.25 7.44
C GLU A 34 -5.44 5.43 8.37
N CYS A 35 -6.27 6.46 8.21
CA CYS A 35 -6.25 7.63 9.09
C CYS A 35 -7.51 8.46 8.88
N THR A 36 -7.95 9.13 9.95
CA THR A 36 -9.05 10.09 9.93
C THR A 36 -8.54 11.38 10.56
N SER A 37 -8.41 12.44 9.76
CA SER A 37 -8.05 13.76 10.27
C SER A 37 -9.32 14.54 10.63
N SER A 38 -9.38 15.07 11.85
CA SER A 38 -10.45 15.96 12.30
C SER A 38 -10.29 17.40 11.81
N GLN A 39 -9.05 17.84 11.55
CA GLN A 39 -8.73 19.17 11.05
C GLN A 39 -7.48 19.10 10.17
N GLY A 40 -7.61 19.43 8.89
CA GLY A 40 -6.48 19.60 7.99
C GLY A 40 -5.99 18.32 7.30
N SER A 41 -4.72 18.35 6.92
CA SER A 41 -4.00 17.23 6.29
C SER A 41 -3.21 16.37 7.28
N GLU A 42 -3.29 16.68 8.58
CA GLU A 42 -2.60 15.95 9.63
C GLU A 42 -3.29 14.59 9.85
N CYS A 43 -2.78 13.59 9.16
CA CYS A 43 -3.29 12.23 9.14
C CYS A 43 -2.15 11.33 9.60
N VAL A 44 -2.19 10.89 10.86
CA VAL A 44 -1.20 9.95 11.39
C VAL A 44 -1.39 8.61 10.70
N TYR A 45 -0.38 8.19 9.94
CA TYR A 45 -0.46 6.98 9.13
C TYR A 45 -0.46 5.72 10.00
N SER A 46 -1.58 5.01 10.03
CA SER A 46 -1.64 3.62 10.44
C SER A 46 -1.65 2.73 9.21
N ALA A 47 -0.98 1.57 9.26
CA ALA A 47 -1.05 0.59 8.18
C ALA A 47 -2.21 -0.37 8.44
N THR A 48 -3.05 -0.60 7.44
CA THR A 48 -4.17 -1.55 7.50
C THR A 48 -4.11 -2.47 6.28
N SER A 49 -4.43 -3.75 6.47
CA SER A 49 -4.42 -4.75 5.39
C SER A 49 -5.85 -5.14 5.04
N CYS A 50 -6.15 -5.16 3.73
CA CYS A 50 -7.49 -5.37 3.22
C CYS A 50 -7.51 -6.53 2.22
N GLN A 51 -8.66 -7.20 2.14
CA GLN A 51 -8.82 -8.38 1.32
C GLN A 51 -8.66 -8.01 -0.17
N TYR A 52 -7.68 -8.64 -0.82
CA TYR A 52 -7.40 -8.41 -2.23
C TYR A 52 -8.57 -8.86 -3.11
N GLY A 53 -8.87 -8.09 -4.15
CA GLY A 53 -9.91 -8.39 -5.14
C GLY A 53 -10.95 -7.27 -5.25
N LEU A 54 -11.85 -7.17 -4.27
CA LEU A 54 -12.93 -6.16 -4.26
C LEU A 54 -12.56 -4.89 -3.48
N PHE A 55 -11.56 -4.97 -2.61
CA PHE A 55 -11.12 -3.85 -1.77
C PHE A 55 -9.78 -3.31 -2.26
N GLY A 56 -9.65 -1.99 -2.23
CA GLY A 56 -8.44 -1.25 -2.57
C GLY A 56 -8.28 -0.06 -1.66
N CYS A 57 -7.21 0.70 -1.85
CA CYS A 57 -6.94 1.87 -1.03
C CYS A 57 -7.81 3.04 -1.47
N VAL A 58 -8.28 3.82 -0.50
CA VAL A 58 -9.03 5.05 -0.75
C VAL A 58 -8.36 6.23 -0.03
N LYS A 59 -8.46 7.40 -0.66
CA LYS A 59 -8.12 8.70 -0.09
C LYS A 59 -9.28 9.65 -0.39
N ILE A 60 -9.95 10.10 0.66
CA ILE A 60 -11.01 11.10 0.62
C ILE A 60 -10.45 12.36 1.23
N ALA A 61 -10.50 13.46 0.49
CA ALA A 61 -10.18 14.79 1.00
C ALA A 61 -11.41 15.67 0.87
N ILE A 62 -11.76 16.35 1.97
CA ILE A 62 -12.81 17.37 1.98
C ILE A 62 -12.11 18.72 1.97
N LEU A 63 -12.37 19.51 0.93
CA LEU A 63 -11.78 20.82 0.72
C LEU A 63 -12.83 21.92 0.91
N SER A 64 -12.42 23.00 1.57
CA SER A 64 -13.15 24.26 1.73
C SER A 64 -12.88 25.13 0.52
N GLY A 65 -13.91 25.41 -0.28
CA GLY A 65 -13.76 26.18 -1.50
C GLY A 65 -14.64 25.61 -2.60
N GLY A 66 -15.49 26.48 -3.14
CA GLY A 66 -16.30 26.16 -4.31
C GLY A 66 -15.50 26.23 -5.61
N VAL A 67 -16.22 26.22 -6.72
CA VAL A 67 -15.67 26.48 -8.06
C VAL A 67 -15.23 27.95 -8.11
N ASP A 68 -14.00 28.25 -8.54
CA ASP A 68 -13.60 29.64 -8.77
C ASP A 68 -14.51 30.29 -9.82
N LYS A 69 -14.59 31.63 -9.86
CA LYS A 69 -15.42 32.38 -10.84
C LYS A 69 -15.14 32.00 -12.31
N MET A 70 -14.00 31.37 -12.58
CA MET A 70 -13.56 30.88 -13.89
C MET A 70 -13.81 29.38 -14.13
N GLY A 71 -14.56 28.69 -13.27
CA GLY A 71 -14.82 27.25 -13.43
C GLY A 71 -13.67 26.34 -12.96
N MET A 72 -12.60 26.91 -12.42
CA MET A 72 -11.36 26.19 -12.09
C MET A 72 -11.36 25.71 -10.64
N PHE A 73 -10.75 24.54 -10.42
CA PHE A 73 -10.55 23.94 -9.12
C PHE A 73 -9.07 24.01 -8.75
N VAL A 74 -8.71 24.87 -7.79
CA VAL A 74 -7.32 24.97 -7.31
C VAL A 74 -7.17 24.13 -6.03
N ASP A 75 -6.52 22.98 -6.16
CA ASP A 75 -6.19 22.13 -5.02
C ASP A 75 -5.09 22.76 -4.16
N ARG A 76 -5.48 23.41 -3.05
CA ARG A 76 -4.54 23.91 -2.04
C ARG A 76 -4.58 23.03 -0.81
N GLU A 77 -3.44 22.58 -0.32
CA GLU A 77 -3.37 21.80 0.94
C GLU A 77 -4.01 22.53 2.12
N ARG A 78 -3.89 23.87 2.17
CA ARG A 78 -4.52 24.71 3.20
C ARG A 78 -6.05 24.77 3.15
N SER A 79 -6.65 24.32 2.04
CA SER A 79 -8.10 24.24 1.91
C SER A 79 -8.67 22.92 2.42
N ILE A 80 -7.83 21.93 2.76
CA ILE A 80 -8.30 20.64 3.26
C ILE A 80 -8.89 20.84 4.66
N ILE A 81 -10.19 20.60 4.80
CA ILE A 81 -10.92 20.60 6.07
C ILE A 81 -10.65 19.30 6.81
N SER A 82 -10.73 18.17 6.09
CA SER A 82 -10.48 16.85 6.64
C SER A 82 -9.99 15.89 5.56
N MET A 83 -9.31 14.84 6.01
CA MET A 83 -8.80 13.78 5.15
C MET A 83 -9.08 12.43 5.80
N ILE A 84 -9.60 11.50 5.00
CA ILE A 84 -9.87 10.13 5.42
C ILE A 84 -9.14 9.21 4.45
N ARG A 85 -8.35 8.28 4.97
CA ARG A 85 -7.69 7.23 4.21
C ARG A 85 -8.04 5.88 4.81
N GLY A 86 -8.09 4.85 3.98
CA GLY A 86 -8.32 3.50 4.43
C GLY A 86 -8.57 2.57 3.24
N CYS A 87 -9.39 1.56 3.46
CA CYS A 87 -9.83 0.66 2.41
C CYS A 87 -11.28 0.90 2.02
N ALA A 88 -11.56 0.85 0.73
CA ALA A 88 -12.91 0.90 0.21
C ALA A 88 -13.10 -0.11 -0.91
N ILE A 89 -14.37 -0.39 -1.19
CA ILE A 89 -14.76 -1.18 -2.36
C ILE A 89 -14.42 -0.35 -3.60
N VAL A 90 -13.60 -0.92 -4.47
CA VAL A 90 -13.20 -0.32 -5.75
C VAL A 90 -14.14 -0.80 -6.84
N PRO A 91 -14.52 0.05 -7.81
CA PRO A 91 -15.27 -0.41 -8.97
C PRO A 91 -14.58 -1.59 -9.67
N PHE A 92 -15.39 -2.45 -10.27
CA PHE A 92 -14.95 -3.67 -10.97
C PHE A 92 -13.82 -3.34 -11.96
N GLY A 93 -12.66 -3.97 -11.77
CA GLY A 93 -11.48 -3.77 -12.60
C GLY A 93 -10.25 -3.20 -11.88
N GLY A 94 -10.36 -2.81 -10.60
CA GLY A 94 -9.20 -2.40 -9.81
C GLY A 94 -8.45 -1.18 -10.38
N VAL A 95 -9.16 -0.33 -11.12
CA VAL A 95 -8.57 0.83 -11.79
C VAL A 95 -8.45 2.01 -10.83
N ASP A 96 -7.35 2.74 -10.95
CA ASP A 96 -7.15 4.00 -10.24
C ASP A 96 -8.17 5.02 -10.77
N MET A 97 -8.97 5.59 -9.88
CA MET A 97 -10.03 6.53 -10.24
C MET A 97 -10.12 7.64 -9.20
N CYS A 98 -10.28 8.88 -9.68
CA CYS A 98 -10.57 10.03 -8.83
C CYS A 98 -11.89 10.65 -9.27
N GLU A 99 -12.82 10.73 -8.33
CA GLU A 99 -14.10 11.42 -8.48
C GLU A 99 -14.12 12.66 -7.59
N GLN A 100 -14.80 13.68 -8.06
CA GLN A 100 -14.98 14.93 -7.35
C GLN A 100 -16.45 15.32 -7.33
N THR A 101 -16.96 15.60 -6.13
CA THR A 101 -18.34 16.06 -5.93
C THR A 101 -18.32 17.36 -5.15
N THR A 102 -19.16 18.32 -5.53
CA THR A 102 -19.34 19.59 -4.82
C THR A 102 -20.66 19.59 -4.08
N LEU A 103 -20.63 19.91 -2.78
CA LEU A 103 -21.81 19.93 -1.92
C LEU A 103 -21.73 21.13 -0.97
N PHE A 104 -22.74 21.99 -0.96
CA PHE A 104 -22.86 23.13 -0.04
C PHE A 104 -21.59 23.98 0.14
N GLY A 105 -20.90 24.31 -0.96
CA GLY A 105 -19.66 25.13 -0.91
C GLY A 105 -18.40 24.39 -0.46
N THR A 106 -18.51 23.09 -0.20
CA THR A 106 -17.37 22.17 0.03
C THR A 106 -17.18 21.26 -1.18
N ARG A 107 -15.96 20.77 -1.35
CA ARG A 107 -15.59 19.83 -2.41
C ARG A 107 -15.09 18.55 -1.78
N VAL A 108 -15.65 17.42 -2.18
CA VAL A 108 -15.21 16.09 -1.77
C VAL A 108 -14.45 15.48 -2.94
N LEU A 109 -13.15 15.24 -2.75
CA LEU A 109 -12.30 14.53 -3.70
C LEU A 109 -12.09 13.11 -3.17
N LYS A 110 -12.54 12.11 -3.91
CA LYS A 110 -12.39 10.69 -3.58
C LYS A 110 -11.53 10.03 -4.64
N CYS A 111 -10.34 9.60 -4.27
CA CYS A 111 -9.46 8.82 -5.11
C CYS A 111 -9.34 7.39 -4.58
N THR A 112 -9.39 6.41 -5.47
CA THR A 112 -9.15 5.00 -5.18
C THR A 112 -7.97 4.48 -5.99
N CYS A 113 -7.20 3.57 -5.42
CA CYS A 113 -6.08 2.93 -6.10
C CYS A 113 -5.84 1.48 -5.64
N PHE A 114 -5.17 0.68 -6.47
CA PHE A 114 -5.04 -0.78 -6.28
C PHE A 114 -3.58 -1.26 -6.11
N ASN A 115 -2.74 -0.45 -5.47
CA ASN A 115 -1.35 -0.81 -5.13
C ASN A 115 -1.08 -0.65 -3.63
N ASP A 116 -0.10 -1.39 -3.11
CA ASP A 116 0.32 -1.25 -1.71
C ASP A 116 0.78 0.19 -1.43
N TYR A 117 0.22 0.77 -0.37
CA TYR A 117 0.51 2.12 0.12
C TYR A 117 0.29 3.23 -0.92
N CYS A 118 -0.50 2.97 -1.97
CA CYS A 118 -0.75 3.92 -3.07
C CYS A 118 -1.52 5.17 -2.63
N ASN A 119 -2.24 5.10 -1.51
CA ASN A 119 -2.90 6.24 -0.90
C ASN A 119 -1.95 7.11 -0.05
N SER A 120 -0.63 6.89 -0.16
CA SER A 120 0.38 7.85 0.27
C SER A 120 0.31 9.12 -0.57
N SER A 121 0.53 10.28 0.04
CA SER A 121 0.72 11.53 -0.72
C SER A 121 2.10 11.64 -1.38
N SER A 122 2.99 10.67 -1.18
CA SER A 122 4.34 10.68 -1.75
C SER A 122 4.64 9.36 -2.45
N SER A 123 4.95 9.43 -3.74
CA SER A 123 5.51 8.33 -4.53
C SER A 123 6.85 7.88 -3.92
N GLN A 124 6.84 6.82 -3.11
CA GLN A 124 8.06 6.16 -2.66
C GLN A 124 8.49 5.15 -3.72
N LEU A 125 9.31 5.63 -4.66
CA LEU A 125 10.08 4.78 -5.56
C LEU A 125 11.14 4.01 -4.76
N VAL A 126 10.74 2.83 -4.29
CA VAL A 126 11.49 1.56 -4.23
C VAL A 126 13.04 1.67 -4.24
N PRO A 127 13.71 1.52 -3.08
CA PRO A 127 15.12 1.12 -3.01
C PRO A 127 15.30 -0.38 -2.65
N THR A 128 14.24 -1.20 -2.65
CA THR A 128 14.34 -2.60 -2.22
C THR A 128 15.17 -3.46 -3.16
N ILE A 129 15.13 -3.20 -4.47
CA ILE A 129 15.93 -3.93 -5.48
C ILE A 129 17.43 -3.68 -5.29
N LEU A 130 17.80 -2.45 -4.91
CA LEU A 130 19.19 -2.04 -4.70
C LEU A 130 19.76 -2.67 -3.41
N LEU A 131 18.94 -2.80 -2.36
CA LEU A 131 19.30 -3.48 -1.12
C LEU A 131 19.52 -4.99 -1.34
N THR A 132 18.67 -5.65 -2.12
CA THR A 132 18.85 -7.08 -2.43
C THR A 132 20.10 -7.35 -3.25
N PHE A 133 20.47 -6.45 -4.18
CA PHE A 133 21.71 -6.55 -4.94
C PHE A 133 22.95 -6.38 -4.04
N LEU A 134 22.93 -5.44 -3.10
CA LEU A 134 24.04 -5.21 -2.18
C LEU A 134 24.26 -6.39 -1.23
N VAL A 135 23.18 -6.98 -0.69
CA VAL A 135 23.27 -8.15 0.20
C VAL A 135 23.73 -9.40 -0.55
N ALA A 136 23.26 -9.61 -1.78
CA ALA A 136 23.73 -10.71 -2.61
C ALA A 136 25.23 -10.57 -2.92
N HIS A 137 25.69 -9.36 -3.24
CA HIS A 137 27.10 -9.12 -3.57
C HIS A 137 28.04 -9.33 -2.37
N THR A 138 27.65 -8.90 -1.17
CA THR A 138 28.48 -9.09 0.03
C THR A 138 28.56 -10.56 0.46
N LEU A 139 27.46 -11.31 0.33
CA LEU A 139 27.46 -12.75 0.60
C LEU A 139 28.33 -13.53 -0.39
N LEU A 140 28.30 -13.17 -1.68
CA LEU A 140 29.15 -13.78 -2.71
C LEU A 140 30.64 -13.50 -2.47
N PHE A 141 30.99 -12.32 -1.94
CA PHE A 141 32.38 -11.97 -1.62
C PHE A 141 32.88 -12.61 -0.32
N LEU A 142 32.02 -12.85 0.66
CA LEU A 142 32.40 -13.43 1.96
C LEU A 142 32.47 -14.96 1.96
N PHE A 143 31.73 -15.62 1.06
CA PHE A 143 31.61 -17.09 1.02
C PHE A 143 32.00 -17.72 -0.32
N GLY A 144 32.45 -16.92 -1.29
CA GLY A 144 32.96 -17.36 -2.60
C GLY A 144 34.48 -17.47 -2.64
#